data_AF-A0A1W9PSY6-F1
#
_entry.id   AF-A0A1W9PSY6-F1
#
_cell.length_a   1.000
_cell.length_b   1.000
_cell.length_c   1.000
_cell.angle_alpha   90.00
_cell.angle_beta   90.00
_cell.angle_gamma   90.00
#
_symmetry.space_group_name_H-M   'P 1'
#
loop_
_entity.id
_entity.type
_entity.pdbx_description
1 polymer ?
#
loop_
_entity_poly.entity_id
_entity_poly.type
_entity_poly.pdbx_seq_one_letter_code
_entity_poly.pdbx_strand_id
1 'polypeptide(L)'
;RFGLSVHVQGIADRKDRVEVMERRVAFDEDPTGFMARWAEESRRLADRIESARRLYPRVVIERDQLFAIADFCLEVGVDGHRGDIIMMKTAKALAAFEGKEKVEENHVEAAAELALPHRLRRRPLMEMGESVKKVREFRQKTE
;
A
#
# COMPACT_ATOMS: atom_id res chain seq x y z
N ARG A 1 -7.52 15.61 -6.10
CA ARG A 1 -7.29 15.01 -4.75
C ARG A 1 -6.74 13.59 -4.93
N PHE A 2 -5.70 13.22 -4.18
CA PHE A 2 -5.02 11.92 -4.28
C PHE A 2 -5.82 10.78 -3.63
N GLY A 3 -5.70 9.58 -4.20
CA GLY A 3 -6.30 8.35 -3.66
C GLY A 3 -5.50 7.82 -2.48
N LEU A 4 -4.23 7.48 -2.74
CA LEU A 4 -3.29 6.89 -1.79
C LEU A 4 -2.12 7.85 -1.52
N SER A 5 -1.45 7.63 -0.39
CA SER A 5 -0.25 8.33 0.03
C SER A 5 0.76 7.33 0.59
N VAL A 6 2.02 7.49 0.21
CA VAL A 6 3.14 6.69 0.73
C VAL A 6 4.22 7.63 1.23
N HIS A 7 4.87 7.26 2.32
CA HIS A 7 6.04 7.97 2.83
C HIS A 7 7.29 7.15 2.52
N VAL A 8 8.21 7.75 1.75
CA VAL A 8 9.48 7.12 1.39
C VAL A 8 10.57 7.70 2.27
N GLN A 9 11.31 6.83 2.95
CA GLN A 9 12.44 7.20 3.81
C GLN A 9 13.74 6.70 3.19
N GLY A 10 14.82 7.44 3.42
CA GLY A 10 16.15 6.99 3.03
C GLY A 10 16.54 5.74 3.82
N ILE A 11 17.16 4.78 3.13
CA ILE A 11 17.73 3.58 3.75
C ILE A 11 18.73 4.01 4.84
N ALA A 12 18.66 3.43 6.04
CA ALA A 12 19.56 3.73 7.14
C ALA A 12 20.71 2.72 7.27
N ASP A 13 20.49 1.47 6.85
CA ASP A 13 21.51 0.43 6.91
C ASP A 13 22.64 0.67 5.91
N ARG A 14 23.89 0.52 6.38
CA ARG A 14 25.08 0.78 5.57
C ARG A 14 25.24 -0.22 4.42
N LYS A 15 24.87 -1.49 4.60
CA LYS A 15 25.03 -2.53 3.58
C LYS A 15 24.02 -2.29 2.46
N ASP A 16 22.77 -2.04 2.83
CA ASP A 16 21.72 -1.74 1.85
C ASP A 16 22.02 -0.46 1.07
N ARG A 17 22.63 0.54 1.71
CA ARG A 17 23.09 1.75 1.02
C ARG A 17 24.18 1.48 0.00
N VAL A 18 25.18 0.67 0.36
CA VAL A 18 26.27 0.28 -0.56
C VAL A 18 25.69 -0.53 -1.73
N GLU A 19 24.78 -1.47 -1.46
CA GLU A 19 24.11 -2.26 -2.50
C GLU A 19 23.39 -1.37 -3.54
N VAL A 20 22.69 -0.31 -3.09
CA VAL A 20 22.05 0.65 -4.01
C VAL A 20 23.08 1.37 -4.88
N MET A 21 24.23 1.75 -4.31
CA MET A 21 25.31 2.40 -5.07
C MET A 21 25.92 1.45 -6.09
N GLU A 22 26.23 0.21 -5.70
CA GLU A 22 26.78 -0.82 -6.58
C GLU A 22 25.81 -1.16 -7.72
N ARG A 23 24.52 -1.32 -7.43
CA ARG A 23 23.50 -1.53 -8.47
C ARG A 23 23.40 -0.36 -9.44
N ARG A 24 23.54 0.87 -8.94
CA ARG A 24 23.51 2.06 -9.78
C ARG A 24 24.70 2.10 -10.74
N VAL A 25 25.91 1.87 -10.23
CA VAL A 25 27.13 1.79 -11.04
C VAL A 25 27.02 0.66 -12.07
N ALA A 26 26.59 -0.53 -11.65
CA ALA A 26 26.41 -1.66 -12.56
C ALA A 26 25.39 -1.41 -13.67
N PHE A 27 24.39 -0.56 -13.44
CA PHE A 27 23.47 -0.13 -14.49
C PHE A 27 24.10 0.92 -15.41
N ASP A 28 24.86 1.89 -14.87
CA ASP A 28 25.51 2.93 -15.68
C ASP A 28 26.62 2.34 -16.59
N GLU A 29 27.29 1.25 -16.16
CA GLU A 29 28.33 0.55 -16.92
C GLU A 29 27.78 -0.38 -18.02
N ASP A 30 26.75 -1.17 -17.72
CA ASP A 30 26.09 -2.06 -18.69
C ASP A 30 24.56 -2.09 -18.45
N PRO A 31 23.82 -1.14 -19.01
CA PRO A 31 22.37 -1.09 -18.86
C PRO A 31 21.67 -2.35 -19.38
N THR A 32 22.16 -2.93 -20.48
CA THR A 32 21.52 -4.06 -21.15
C THR A 32 21.71 -5.34 -20.34
N GLY A 33 22.94 -5.62 -19.89
CA GLY A 33 23.22 -6.74 -19.00
C GLY A 33 22.54 -6.59 -17.65
N PHE A 34 22.49 -5.38 -17.07
CA PHE A 34 21.74 -5.13 -15.84
C PHE A 34 20.26 -5.47 -16.01
N MET A 35 19.60 -4.97 -17.06
CA MET A 35 18.20 -5.30 -17.34
C MET A 35 17.98 -6.79 -17.56
N ALA A 36 18.89 -7.47 -18.28
CA ALA A 36 18.80 -8.90 -18.52
C ALA A 36 18.84 -9.71 -17.21
N ARG A 37 19.67 -9.30 -16.24
CA ARG A 37 19.74 -9.94 -14.90
C ARG A 37 18.44 -9.88 -14.11
N TRP A 38 17.66 -8.81 -14.25
CA TRP A 38 16.39 -8.60 -13.52
C TRP A 38 15.14 -8.89 -14.36
N ALA A 39 15.33 -9.38 -15.59
CA ALA A 39 14.25 -9.54 -16.55
C ALA A 39 13.23 -10.60 -16.08
N GLU A 40 13.69 -11.65 -15.41
CA GLU A 40 12.81 -12.70 -14.92
C GLU A 40 11.93 -12.22 -13.76
N GLU A 41 12.50 -11.58 -12.75
CA GLU A 41 11.76 -10.99 -11.62
C GLU A 41 10.75 -9.94 -12.10
N SER A 42 11.17 -9.10 -13.06
CA SER A 42 10.30 -8.08 -13.66
C SER A 42 9.12 -8.72 -14.40
N ARG A 43 9.36 -9.79 -15.18
CA ARG A 43 8.29 -10.56 -15.84
C ARG A 43 7.34 -11.20 -14.82
N ARG A 44 7.87 -11.87 -13.80
CA ARG A 44 7.05 -12.48 -12.73
C ARG A 44 6.14 -11.46 -12.05
N LEU A 45 6.66 -10.26 -11.77
CA LEU A 45 5.85 -9.18 -11.20
C LEU A 45 4.78 -8.69 -12.19
N ALA A 46 5.11 -8.51 -13.46
CA ALA A 46 4.16 -8.10 -14.49
C ALA A 46 3.03 -9.13 -14.66
N ASP A 47 3.36 -10.42 -14.70
CA ASP A 47 2.39 -11.52 -14.81
C ASP A 47 1.46 -11.59 -13.59
N ARG A 48 2.01 -11.31 -12.40
CA ARG A 48 1.22 -11.21 -11.16
C ARG A 48 0.25 -10.04 -11.21
N ILE A 49 0.68 -8.87 -11.68
CA ILE A 49 -0.20 -7.69 -11.87
C ILE A 49 -1.30 -8.00 -12.87
N GLU A 50 -0.97 -8.59 -14.02
CA GLU A 50 -1.97 -8.97 -15.04
C GLU A 50 -2.99 -9.98 -14.52
N SER A 51 -2.54 -10.96 -13.74
CA SER A 51 -3.43 -11.92 -13.08
C SER A 51 -4.35 -11.24 -12.06
N ALA A 52 -3.83 -10.32 -11.27
CA ALA A 52 -4.61 -9.52 -10.32
C ALA A 52 -5.68 -8.67 -11.03
N ARG A 53 -5.34 -8.03 -12.16
CA ARG A 53 -6.29 -7.24 -12.97
C ARG A 53 -7.45 -8.09 -13.47
N ARG A 54 -7.18 -9.32 -13.92
CA ARG A 54 -8.23 -10.28 -14.34
C ARG A 54 -9.07 -10.77 -13.17
N LEU A 55 -8.48 -10.93 -11.98
CA LEU A 55 -9.16 -11.41 -10.80
C LEU A 55 -10.02 -10.34 -10.11
N TYR A 56 -9.59 -9.08 -10.11
CA TYR A 56 -10.21 -7.97 -9.38
C TYR A 56 -11.75 -7.85 -9.50
N PRO A 57 -12.37 -8.02 -10.69
CA PRO A 57 -13.83 -7.97 -10.81
C PRO A 57 -14.56 -9.05 -10.01
N ARG A 58 -13.91 -10.19 -9.76
CA ARG A 58 -14.47 -11.33 -9.01
C ARG A 58 -14.22 -11.24 -7.51
N VAL A 59 -13.35 -10.35 -7.05
CA VAL A 59 -13.05 -10.21 -5.64
C VAL A 59 -14.28 -9.69 -4.89
N VAL A 60 -14.69 -10.42 -3.86
CA VAL A 60 -15.82 -10.10 -2.98
C VAL A 60 -15.30 -9.43 -1.71
N ILE A 61 -16.03 -8.44 -1.24
CA ILE A 61 -15.85 -7.85 0.08
C ILE A 61 -17.13 -8.05 0.88
N GLU A 62 -17.01 -8.75 1.99
CA GLU A 62 -18.12 -9.07 2.87
C GLU A 62 -18.50 -7.85 3.74
N ARG A 63 -19.70 -7.89 4.34
CA ARG A 63 -20.25 -6.73 5.07
C ARG A 63 -19.45 -6.36 6.31
N ASP A 64 -18.90 -7.34 7.01
CA ASP A 64 -17.99 -7.16 8.15
C ASP A 64 -16.78 -6.30 7.77
N GLN A 65 -16.15 -6.57 6.63
CA GLN A 65 -15.00 -5.81 6.13
C GLN A 65 -15.40 -4.39 5.71
N LEU A 66 -16.63 -4.20 5.21
CA LEU A 66 -17.17 -2.87 4.94
C LEU A 66 -17.42 -2.06 6.22
N PHE A 67 -17.89 -2.70 7.29
CA PHE A 67 -18.00 -2.06 8.61
C PHE A 67 -16.63 -1.64 9.13
N ALA A 68 -15.64 -2.54 9.08
CA ALA A 68 -14.27 -2.21 9.48
C ALA A 68 -13.73 -0.98 8.72
N ILE A 69 -13.92 -0.91 7.40
CA ILE A 69 -13.52 0.27 6.60
C ILE A 69 -14.19 1.55 7.09
N ALA A 70 -15.48 1.51 7.40
CA ALA A 70 -16.22 2.66 7.90
C ALA A 70 -15.69 3.11 9.27
N ASP A 71 -15.42 2.15 10.17
CA ASP A 71 -14.87 2.41 11.50
C ASP A 71 -13.51 3.11 11.41
N PHE A 72 -12.60 2.60 10.55
CA PHE A 72 -11.33 3.26 10.25
C PHE A 72 -11.50 4.71 9.78
N CYS A 73 -12.46 4.98 8.88
CA CYS A 73 -12.69 6.31 8.32
C CYS A 73 -13.29 7.28 9.35
N LEU A 74 -14.24 6.81 10.16
CA LEU A 74 -14.89 7.58 11.22
C LEU A 74 -13.88 7.98 12.30
N GLU A 75 -13.01 7.05 12.73
CA GLU A 75 -12.05 7.31 13.79
C GLU A 75 -10.96 8.32 13.38
N VAL A 76 -10.53 8.26 12.13
CA VAL A 76 -9.58 9.23 11.56
C VAL A 76 -10.22 10.61 11.34
N GLY A 77 -11.55 10.71 11.44
CA GLY A 77 -12.29 11.95 11.22
C GLY A 77 -12.26 12.39 9.76
N VAL A 78 -12.26 11.43 8.83
CA VAL A 78 -12.33 11.73 7.39
C VAL A 78 -13.69 12.35 7.09
N ASP A 79 -13.68 13.48 6.39
CA ASP A 79 -14.91 14.10 5.91
C ASP A 79 -15.36 13.47 4.56
N GLY A 80 -16.62 13.01 4.54
CA GLY A 80 -17.29 12.38 3.40
C GLY A 80 -16.79 10.99 3.01
N HIS A 81 -17.47 10.36 2.04
CA HIS A 81 -17.32 8.93 1.73
C HIS A 81 -16.11 8.55 0.86
N ARG A 82 -15.23 9.50 0.56
CA ARG A 82 -14.11 9.25 -0.35
C ARG A 82 -13.02 8.40 0.30
N GLY A 83 -12.88 8.43 1.63
CA GLY A 83 -11.99 7.53 2.37
C GLY A 83 -12.43 6.08 2.18
N ASP A 84 -13.70 5.82 2.47
CA ASP A 84 -14.33 4.50 2.44
C ASP A 84 -14.19 3.86 1.06
N ILE A 85 -14.56 4.58 0.00
CA ILE A 85 -14.52 4.08 -1.37
C ILE A 85 -13.09 3.74 -1.81
N ILE A 86 -12.10 4.55 -1.42
CA ILE A 86 -10.71 4.30 -1.79
C ILE A 86 -10.13 3.14 -0.98
N MET A 87 -10.42 3.05 0.31
CA MET A 87 -10.04 1.89 1.13
C MET A 87 -10.62 0.60 0.58
N MET A 88 -11.92 0.56 0.29
CA MET A 88 -12.59 -0.60 -0.31
C MET A 88 -11.91 -1.04 -1.62
N LYS A 89 -11.67 -0.11 -2.55
CA LYS A 89 -10.99 -0.43 -3.82
C LYS A 89 -9.56 -0.93 -3.61
N THR A 90 -8.86 -0.38 -2.62
CA THR A 90 -7.47 -0.75 -2.28
C THR A 90 -7.43 -2.15 -1.66
N ALA A 91 -8.30 -2.46 -0.70
CA ALA A 91 -8.40 -3.78 -0.10
C ALA A 91 -8.72 -4.86 -1.15
N LYS A 92 -9.66 -4.58 -2.06
CA LYS A 92 -9.95 -5.47 -3.20
C LYS A 92 -8.75 -5.67 -4.13
N ALA A 93 -8.00 -4.60 -4.40
CA ALA A 93 -6.81 -4.68 -5.24
C ALA A 93 -5.68 -5.48 -4.58
N LEU A 94 -5.50 -5.35 -3.27
CA LEU A 94 -4.53 -6.13 -2.49
C LEU A 94 -4.90 -7.62 -2.50
N ALA A 95 -6.16 -7.97 -2.21
CA ALA A 95 -6.64 -9.35 -2.29
C ALA A 95 -6.44 -9.95 -3.70
N ALA A 96 -6.78 -9.20 -4.75
CA ALA A 96 -6.55 -9.63 -6.12
C ALA A 96 -5.05 -9.83 -6.43
N PHE A 97 -4.18 -8.96 -5.92
CA PHE A 97 -2.73 -9.05 -6.08
C PHE A 97 -2.12 -10.23 -5.31
N GLU A 98 -2.77 -10.68 -4.24
CA GLU A 98 -2.46 -11.93 -3.52
C GLU A 98 -3.10 -13.17 -4.16
N GLY A 99 -3.90 -13.03 -5.21
CA GLY A 99 -4.58 -14.14 -5.86
C GLY A 99 -5.82 -14.65 -5.09
N LYS A 100 -6.32 -13.87 -4.12
CA LYS A 100 -7.50 -14.20 -3.31
C LYS A 100 -8.78 -13.65 -3.93
N GLU A 101 -9.86 -14.41 -3.83
CA GLU A 101 -11.20 -13.99 -4.30
C GLU A 101 -12.00 -13.26 -3.22
N LYS A 102 -11.49 -13.18 -1.99
CA LYS A 102 -12.15 -12.52 -0.86
C LYS A 102 -11.20 -11.54 -0.19
N VAL A 103 -11.74 -10.39 0.19
CA VAL A 103 -11.07 -9.45 1.09
C VAL A 103 -11.04 -10.07 2.49
N GLU A 104 -9.91 -9.89 3.15
CA GLU A 104 -9.60 -10.33 4.51
C GLU A 104 -9.11 -9.10 5.28
N GLU A 105 -9.10 -9.20 6.59
CA GLU A 105 -8.78 -8.10 7.52
C GLU A 105 -7.45 -7.43 7.22
N ASN A 106 -6.39 -8.22 6.98
CA ASN A 106 -5.06 -7.72 6.62
C ASN A 106 -5.06 -6.79 5.38
N HIS A 107 -5.97 -7.01 4.42
CA HIS A 107 -6.10 -6.16 3.24
C HIS A 107 -6.76 -4.83 3.59
N VAL A 108 -7.74 -4.82 4.51
CA VAL A 108 -8.40 -3.61 5.01
C VAL A 108 -7.41 -2.76 5.80
N GLU A 109 -6.62 -3.38 6.67
CA GLU A 109 -5.57 -2.71 7.43
C GLU A 109 -4.52 -2.06 6.52
N ALA A 110 -3.99 -2.82 5.56
CA ALA A 110 -3.03 -2.29 4.60
C ALA A 110 -3.63 -1.19 3.72
N ALA A 111 -4.92 -1.29 3.37
CA ALA A 111 -5.62 -0.22 2.67
C ALA A 111 -5.74 1.06 3.51
N ALA A 112 -5.96 0.94 4.83
CA ALA A 112 -6.02 2.08 5.75
C ALA A 112 -4.68 2.83 5.78
N GLU A 113 -3.56 2.10 5.87
CA GLU A 113 -2.20 2.68 5.88
C GLU A 113 -1.88 3.50 4.62
N LEU A 114 -2.48 3.14 3.48
CA LEU A 114 -2.25 3.82 2.20
C LEU A 114 -3.26 4.93 1.94
N ALA A 115 -4.52 4.77 2.35
CA ALA A 115 -5.62 5.64 1.95
C ALA A 115 -5.90 6.80 2.93
N LEU A 116 -5.54 6.65 4.21
CA LEU A 116 -5.93 7.57 5.29
C LEU A 116 -4.88 8.60 5.73
N PRO A 117 -3.54 8.40 5.62
CA PRO A 117 -2.57 9.33 6.21
C PRO A 117 -2.72 10.80 5.79
N HIS A 118 -3.06 11.04 4.53
CA HIS A 118 -3.29 12.38 3.96
C HIS A 118 -4.72 12.90 4.15
N ARG A 119 -5.60 12.12 4.77
CA ARG A 119 -7.00 12.46 5.07
C ARG A 119 -7.23 12.78 6.54
N LEU A 120 -6.29 12.42 7.41
CA LEU A 120 -6.27 12.86 8.80
C LEU A 120 -6.44 14.38 8.86
N ARG A 121 -7.41 14.82 9.66
CA ARG A 121 -7.66 16.24 9.91
C ARG A 121 -6.42 16.82 10.58
N ARG A 122 -5.53 17.44 9.79
CA ARG A 122 -4.25 17.98 10.27
C ARG A 122 -4.51 19.02 11.35
N ARG A 123 -3.95 18.79 12.54
CA ARG A 123 -3.60 19.90 13.44
C ARG A 123 -2.40 20.64 12.82
N PRO A 124 -2.23 21.96 13.04
CA PRO A 124 -1.25 22.79 12.31
C PRO A 124 0.22 22.31 12.33
N LEU A 125 0.57 21.36 13.20
CA LEU A 125 1.95 20.91 13.46
C LEU A 125 2.20 19.42 13.18
N MET A 126 1.25 18.72 12.55
CA MET A 126 1.30 17.25 12.43
C MET A 126 2.01 16.81 11.15
N GLU A 127 3.06 15.97 11.28
CA GLU A 127 3.81 15.43 10.15
C GLU A 127 3.15 14.16 9.57
N MET A 128 3.37 13.86 8.28
CA MET A 128 2.80 12.65 7.65
C MET A 128 3.32 11.34 8.26
N GLY A 129 4.54 11.32 8.81
CA GLY A 129 5.06 10.15 9.52
C GLY A 129 4.26 9.85 10.79
N GLU A 130 3.80 10.89 11.49
CA GLU A 130 2.93 10.75 12.67
C GLU A 130 1.53 10.27 12.27
N SER A 131 1.03 10.72 11.13
CA SER A 131 -0.24 10.25 10.56
C SER A 131 -0.24 8.74 10.28
N VAL A 132 0.82 8.21 9.65
CA VAL A 132 0.96 6.77 9.37
C VAL A 132 1.09 5.97 10.67
N LYS A 133 1.88 6.47 11.63
CA LYS A 133 2.02 5.83 12.95
C LYS A 133 0.68 5.73 13.68
N LYS A 134 -0.14 6.78 13.66
CA LYS A 134 -1.47 6.73 14.29
C LYS A 134 -2.41 5.69 13.66
N VAL A 135 -2.40 5.56 12.33
CA VAL A 135 -3.16 4.50 11.65
C VAL A 135 -2.66 3.11 12.06
N ARG A 136 -1.34 2.95 12.26
CA ARG A 136 -0.73 1.71 12.75
C ARG A 136 -0.97 1.43 14.23
N GLU A 137 -1.01 2.45 15.07
CA GLU A 137 -1.31 2.30 16.51
C GLU A 137 -2.76 1.87 16.73
N PHE A 138 -3.68 2.26 15.82
CA PHE A 138 -5.05 1.75 15.85
C PHE A 138 -5.11 0.24 15.59
N ARG A 139 -4.29 -0.27 14.67
CA ARG A 139 -4.15 -1.72 14.40
C ARG A 139 -3.91 -2.54 15.67
N GLN A 140 -3.15 -1.99 16.63
CA GLN A 140 -2.77 -2.69 17.87
C GLN A 140 -3.81 -2.59 19.00
N LYS A 141 -4.89 -1.82 18.84
CA LYS A 141 -5.95 -1.67 19.86
C LYS A 141 -7.17 -2.57 19.63
N THR A 142 -7.26 -3.18 18.45
CA THR A 142 -8.39 -4.04 18.04
C THR A 142 -8.07 -5.54 18.24
N GLU A 143 -6.82 -5.87 18.59
CA GLU A 143 -6.36 -7.20 19.08
C GLU A 143 -6.51 -7.32 20.61
#